data_AF-A0ABD5I8S4-F1
#
_entry.id   AF-A0ABD5I8S4-F1
#
_cell.length_a   1.000
_cell.length_b   1.000
_cell.length_c   1.000
_cell.angle_alpha   90.00
_cell.angle_beta   90.00
_cell.angle_gamma   90.00
#
_symmetry.space_group_name_H-M   'P 1'
#
loop_
_entity.id
_entity.type
_entity.pdbx_description
1 polymer ?
#
loop_
_entity_poly.entity_id
_entity_poly.type
_entity_poly.pdbx_seq_one_letter_code
_entity_poly.pdbx_strand_id
1 'polypeptide(L)'
;MYLPILIGAVDNMFSREVFHQYFNQCENLIYIDVGNTAVTVPTNWREIDKKHWTPQQLKDYKNSGYSGQVVCGIKRNGEVILPPLGDLFPDAFKEKETAPSQLSCSELAASEPQRVITNKFAALSVSQFVNELFDEGTVSNHYIIFHAQKAFMKAAPIGE
;
A
#
# COMPACT_ATOMS: atom_id res chain seq x y z
N MET A 1 -16.08 -24.55 -2.92
CA MET A 1 -16.00 -23.27 -2.21
C MET A 1 -15.14 -22.34 -3.06
N TYR A 2 -15.61 -21.13 -3.36
CA TYR A 2 -14.86 -20.15 -4.16
C TYR A 2 -14.49 -18.98 -3.23
N LEU A 3 -13.19 -18.69 -3.10
CA LEU A 3 -12.68 -17.60 -2.28
C LEU A 3 -11.77 -16.73 -3.17
N PRO A 4 -12.28 -15.62 -3.74
CA PRO A 4 -11.47 -14.74 -4.56
C PRO A 4 -10.42 -14.00 -3.73
N ILE A 5 -9.30 -13.67 -4.38
CA ILE A 5 -8.18 -12.91 -3.80
C ILE A 5 -8.04 -11.61 -4.61
N LEU A 6 -8.16 -10.47 -3.93
CA LEU A 6 -7.88 -9.15 -4.46
C LEU A 6 -6.53 -8.67 -3.93
N ILE A 7 -5.59 -8.31 -4.83
CA ILE A 7 -4.31 -7.72 -4.46
C ILE A 7 -4.33 -6.25 -4.87
N GLY A 8 -4.44 -5.35 -3.88
CA GLY A 8 -4.51 -3.90 -4.06
C GLY A 8 -3.13 -3.26 -4.11
N ALA A 9 -2.48 -3.31 -5.28
CA ALA A 9 -1.20 -2.63 -5.53
C ALA A 9 -1.38 -1.30 -6.27
N VAL A 10 -2.24 -0.44 -5.73
CA VAL A 10 -2.60 0.87 -6.29
C VAL A 10 -1.90 2.00 -5.53
N ASP A 11 -1.69 3.11 -6.23
CA ASP A 11 -0.91 4.26 -5.77
C ASP A 11 -1.75 5.44 -5.27
N ASN A 12 -3.08 5.34 -5.33
CA ASN A 12 -4.01 6.42 -4.96
C ASN A 12 -5.08 5.93 -3.98
N MET A 13 -5.54 6.82 -3.10
CA MET A 13 -6.54 6.54 -2.09
C MET A 13 -7.92 6.29 -2.70
N PHE A 14 -8.27 6.97 -3.79
CA PHE A 14 -9.53 6.75 -4.50
C PHE A 14 -9.74 5.27 -4.88
N SER A 15 -8.71 4.65 -5.48
CA SER A 15 -8.77 3.23 -5.87
C SER A 15 -8.85 2.32 -4.65
N ARG A 16 -8.15 2.65 -3.55
CA ARG A 16 -8.28 1.91 -2.29
C ARG A 16 -9.68 2.02 -1.70
N GLU A 17 -10.34 3.17 -1.82
CA GLU A 17 -11.74 3.35 -1.39
C GLU A 17 -12.67 2.44 -2.20
N VAL A 18 -12.50 2.38 -3.52
CA VAL A 18 -13.26 1.47 -4.39
C VAL A 18 -13.04 0.00 -3.98
N PHE A 19 -11.81 -0.40 -3.68
CA PHE A 19 -11.51 -1.76 -3.22
C PHE A 19 -12.09 -2.06 -1.85
N HIS A 20 -12.08 -1.08 -0.94
CA HIS A 20 -12.73 -1.21 0.36
C HIS A 20 -14.25 -1.35 0.23
N GLN A 21 -14.90 -0.57 -0.65
CA GLN A 21 -16.32 -0.72 -0.97
C GLN A 21 -16.61 -2.11 -1.57
N TYR A 22 -15.76 -2.60 -2.46
CA TYR A 22 -15.89 -3.94 -3.04
C TYR A 22 -15.77 -5.03 -1.97
N PHE A 23 -14.81 -4.92 -1.04
CA PHE A 23 -14.68 -5.83 0.11
C PHE A 23 -15.96 -5.87 0.95
N ASN A 24 -16.59 -4.72 1.19
CA ASN A 24 -17.84 -4.63 1.94
C ASN A 24 -19.03 -5.27 1.20
N GLN A 25 -19.02 -5.28 -0.14
CA GLN A 25 -20.08 -5.90 -0.96
C GLN A 25 -19.94 -7.41 -1.12
N CYS A 26 -18.72 -7.96 -1.07
CA CYS A 26 -18.49 -9.40 -1.20
C CYS A 26 -18.92 -10.17 0.06
N GLU A 27 -19.39 -11.41 -0.12
CA GLU A 27 -19.58 -12.35 1.01
C GLU A 27 -18.27 -13.07 1.38
N ASN A 28 -17.42 -13.35 0.39
CA ASN A 28 -16.17 -14.06 0.54
C ASN A 28 -15.07 -13.33 -0.24
N LEU A 29 -14.04 -12.83 0.44
CA LEU A 29 -12.91 -12.15 -0.20
C LEU A 29 -11.68 -12.15 0.72
N ILE A 30 -10.52 -12.46 0.16
CA ILE A 30 -9.23 -12.09 0.74
C ILE A 30 -8.77 -10.82 0.04
N TYR A 31 -8.51 -9.75 0.79
CA TYR A 31 -8.01 -8.49 0.25
C TYR A 31 -6.64 -8.16 0.84
N ILE A 32 -5.61 -8.20 0.00
CA ILE A 32 -4.23 -7.86 0.35
C ILE A 32 -3.94 -6.47 -0.20
N ASP A 33 -4.01 -5.45 0.64
CA ASP A 33 -3.65 -4.07 0.29
C ASP A 33 -2.15 -3.85 0.51
N VAL A 34 -1.48 -3.18 -0.42
CA VAL A 34 -0.08 -2.75 -0.27
C VAL A 34 0.07 -1.25 -0.53
N GLY A 35 0.80 -0.59 0.36
CA GLY A 35 1.04 0.84 0.31
C GLY A 35 2.46 1.24 0.69
N ASN A 36 2.99 2.23 -0.01
CA ASN A 36 4.34 2.77 0.19
C ASN A 36 4.28 4.27 0.44
N THR A 37 5.23 4.79 1.21
CA THR A 37 5.40 6.24 1.33
C THR A 37 6.13 6.82 0.11
N ALA A 38 5.76 8.03 -0.27
CA ALA A 38 6.41 8.80 -1.32
C ALA A 38 7.79 9.33 -0.91
N VAL A 39 8.63 9.58 -1.90
CA VAL A 39 9.85 10.36 -1.75
C VAL A 39 9.49 11.85 -1.75
N THR A 40 9.97 12.58 -0.74
CA THR A 40 9.85 14.03 -0.66
C THR A 40 10.81 14.67 -1.65
N VAL A 41 10.26 15.42 -2.61
CA VAL A 41 10.99 16.09 -3.69
C VAL A 41 10.51 17.54 -3.83
N PRO A 42 11.34 18.46 -4.36
CA PRO A 42 10.87 19.79 -4.76
C PRO A 42 9.75 19.71 -5.80
N THR A 43 8.86 20.70 -5.87
CA THR A 43 7.75 20.72 -6.85
C THR A 43 8.24 20.64 -8.31
N ASN A 44 9.37 21.27 -8.61
CA ASN A 44 10.02 21.30 -9.92
C ASN A 44 11.20 20.32 -10.04
N TRP A 45 11.18 19.21 -9.29
CA TRP A 45 12.26 18.22 -9.28
C TRP A 45 12.55 17.58 -10.64
N ARG A 46 11.58 17.59 -11.56
CA ARG A 46 11.73 17.11 -12.94
C ARG A 46 12.45 18.11 -13.85
N GLU A 47 12.44 19.39 -13.48
CA GLU A 47 13.02 20.49 -14.26
C GLU A 47 14.42 20.87 -13.75
N ILE A 48 14.66 20.73 -12.43
CA ILE A 48 15.91 21.09 -11.79
C ILE A 48 16.74 19.85 -11.45
N ASP A 49 17.94 19.78 -12.04
CA ASP A 49 18.96 18.80 -11.70
C ASP A 49 19.25 18.80 -10.18
N LYS A 50 19.29 17.59 -9.60
CA LYS A 50 19.52 17.32 -8.19
C LYS A 50 20.76 18.00 -7.60
N LYS A 51 21.77 18.31 -8.41
CA LYS A 51 22.97 19.04 -7.98
C LYS A 51 22.69 20.48 -7.51
N HIS A 52 21.58 21.07 -7.95
CA HIS A 52 21.17 22.43 -7.56
C HIS A 52 20.18 22.45 -6.40
N TRP A 53 19.86 21.28 -5.82
CA TRP A 53 18.95 21.22 -4.69
C TRP A 53 19.61 21.79 -3.44
N THR A 54 18.82 22.43 -2.59
CA THR A 54 19.30 22.94 -1.32
C THR A 54 19.71 21.79 -0.39
N PRO A 55 20.59 22.03 0.60
CA PRO A 55 20.94 21.01 1.58
C PRO A 55 19.72 20.41 2.29
N GLN A 56 18.69 21.22 2.54
CA GLN A 56 17.44 20.77 3.16
C GLN A 56 16.65 19.84 2.22
N GLN A 57 16.48 20.21 0.95
CA GLN A 57 15.82 19.35 -0.05
C GLN A 57 16.54 18.00 -0.22
N LEU A 58 17.87 18.02 -0.24
CA LEU A 58 18.67 16.79 -0.29
C LEU A 58 18.50 15.93 0.97
N LYS A 59 18.38 16.56 2.14
CA LYS A 59 18.13 15.85 3.40
C LYS A 59 16.75 15.20 3.40
N ASP A 60 15.71 15.92 3.01
CA ASP A 60 14.34 15.41 2.95
C ASP A 60 14.21 14.29 1.92
N TYR A 61 14.81 14.47 0.75
CA TYR A 61 14.93 13.41 -0.24
C TYR A 61 15.66 12.20 0.33
N LYS A 62 16.74 12.34 1.09
CA LYS A 62 17.51 11.18 1.60
C LYS A 62 16.79 10.40 2.71
N ASN A 63 15.78 10.98 3.35
CA ASN A 63 15.13 10.42 4.53
C ASN A 63 13.67 10.02 4.31
N SER A 64 13.15 10.11 3.08
CA SER A 64 11.75 9.84 2.74
C SER A 64 11.57 8.63 1.82
N GLY A 65 10.36 8.12 1.69
CA GLY A 65 9.97 7.08 0.73
C GLY A 65 10.54 5.68 0.97
N TYR A 66 10.86 5.35 2.23
CA TYR A 66 11.41 4.04 2.60
C TYR A 66 10.44 3.14 3.38
N SER A 67 9.30 3.67 3.80
CA SER A 67 8.35 2.94 4.63
C SER A 67 7.19 2.43 3.78
N GLY A 68 6.56 1.36 4.25
CA GLY A 68 5.33 0.86 3.67
C GLY A 68 4.71 -0.23 4.53
N GLN A 69 3.56 -0.71 4.07
CA GLN A 69 2.78 -1.72 4.74
C GLN A 69 2.07 -2.64 3.75
N VAL A 70 1.76 -3.85 4.21
CA VAL A 70 0.82 -4.76 3.58
C VAL A 70 -0.22 -5.16 4.61
N VAL A 71 -1.51 -5.09 4.29
CA VAL A 71 -2.61 -5.46 5.18
C VAL A 71 -3.46 -6.54 4.50
N CYS A 72 -3.74 -7.63 5.22
CA CYS A 72 -4.59 -8.71 4.76
C CYS A 72 -5.95 -8.65 5.46
N GLY A 73 -6.99 -8.21 4.74
CA GLY A 73 -8.38 -8.32 5.16
C GLY A 73 -8.99 -9.64 4.70
N ILE A 74 -9.80 -10.28 5.54
CA ILE A 74 -10.47 -11.55 5.23
C ILE A 74 -11.94 -11.43 5.58
N LYS A 75 -12.80 -11.73 4.62
CA LYS A 75 -14.24 -11.86 4.80
C LYS A 75 -14.69 -13.23 4.34
N ARG A 76 -15.53 -13.90 5.14
CA ARG A 76 -16.07 -15.23 4.84
C ARG A 76 -17.52 -15.32 5.30
N ASN A 77 -18.38 -15.84 4.44
CA ASN A 77 -19.82 -15.97 4.72
C ASN A 77 -20.47 -14.67 5.21
N GLY A 78 -20.00 -13.52 4.70
CA GLY A 78 -20.47 -12.19 5.11
C GLY A 78 -19.81 -11.63 6.39
N GLU A 79 -19.07 -12.42 7.14
CA GLU A 79 -18.39 -12.01 8.38
C GLU A 79 -16.95 -11.55 8.10
N VAL A 80 -16.56 -10.41 8.68
CA VAL A 80 -15.19 -9.90 8.61
C VAL A 80 -14.36 -10.61 9.69
N ILE A 81 -13.49 -11.52 9.25
CA ILE A 81 -12.56 -12.26 10.12
C ILE A 81 -11.34 -11.39 10.43
N LEU A 82 -10.76 -10.76 9.40
CA LEU A 82 -9.67 -9.79 9.54
C LEU A 82 -10.08 -8.47 8.89
N PRO A 83 -9.96 -7.34 9.59
CA PRO A 83 -10.34 -6.05 9.02
C PRO A 83 -9.36 -5.63 7.88
N PRO A 84 -9.87 -5.12 6.75
CA PRO A 84 -9.06 -4.54 5.68
C PRO A 84 -8.45 -3.19 6.09
N LEU A 85 -7.57 -2.63 5.26
CA LEU A 85 -6.92 -1.34 5.51
C LEU A 85 -7.91 -0.22 5.88
N GLY A 86 -9.05 -0.13 5.17
CA GLY A 86 -10.09 0.88 5.40
C GLY A 86 -10.66 0.90 6.82
N ASP A 87 -10.80 -0.29 7.42
CA ASP A 87 -11.34 -0.43 8.77
C ASP A 87 -10.28 -0.13 9.84
N LEU A 88 -9.01 -0.41 9.54
CA LEU A 88 -7.89 -0.13 10.45
C LEU A 88 -7.54 1.35 10.51
N PHE A 89 -7.70 2.07 9.40
CA PHE A 89 -7.33 3.48 9.28
C PHE A 89 -8.46 4.31 8.65
N PRO A 90 -9.65 4.39 9.29
CA PRO A 90 -10.81 5.05 8.70
C PRO A 90 -10.57 6.53 8.43
N ASP A 91 -9.69 7.18 9.20
CA ASP A 91 -9.31 8.58 8.99
C ASP A 91 -8.59 8.82 7.66
N ALA A 92 -7.82 7.85 7.17
CA ALA A 92 -7.10 7.95 5.91
C ALA A 92 -8.04 7.98 4.69
N PHE A 93 -9.29 7.52 4.85
CA PHE A 93 -10.30 7.45 3.80
C PHE A 93 -11.32 8.62 3.86
N LYS A 94 -11.14 9.59 4.76
CA LYS A 94 -12.05 10.74 4.89
C LYS A 94 -11.85 11.78 3.80
N GLU A 95 -10.61 11.98 3.34
CA GLU A 95 -10.31 12.92 2.28
C GLU A 95 -10.55 12.27 0.93
N LYS A 96 -11.48 12.84 0.15
CA LYS A 96 -11.79 12.34 -1.19
C LYS A 96 -10.76 12.81 -2.17
N GLU A 97 -9.95 11.88 -2.65
CA GLU A 97 -9.06 12.07 -3.78
C GLU A 97 -9.84 12.02 -5.09
N THR A 98 -9.43 12.84 -6.07
CA THR A 98 -10.02 12.84 -7.41
C THR A 98 -9.71 11.53 -8.13
N ALA A 99 -10.68 10.99 -8.86
CA ALA A 99 -10.47 9.76 -9.62
C ALA A 99 -9.35 9.92 -10.65
N PRO A 100 -8.48 8.91 -10.86
CA PRO A 100 -7.41 9.00 -11.85
C PRO A 100 -7.88 9.32 -13.27
N SER A 101 -9.10 8.88 -13.66
CA SER A 101 -9.70 9.18 -14.97
C SER A 101 -10.10 10.64 -15.15
N GLN A 102 -10.19 11.41 -14.06
CA GLN A 102 -10.56 12.82 -14.06
C GLN A 102 -9.33 13.74 -13.97
N LEU A 103 -8.13 13.18 -13.76
CA LEU A 103 -6.87 13.92 -13.73
C LEU A 103 -6.29 14.06 -15.13
N SER A 104 -5.63 15.19 -15.39
CA SER A 104 -4.89 15.36 -16.64
C SER A 104 -3.68 14.43 -16.72
N CYS A 105 -3.19 14.14 -17.93
CA CYS A 105 -1.97 13.36 -18.11
C CYS A 105 -0.75 13.95 -17.37
N SER A 106 -0.69 15.29 -17.24
CA SER A 106 0.34 15.99 -16.47
C SER A 106 0.22 15.77 -14.96
N GLU A 107 -0.99 15.75 -14.42
CA GLU A 107 -1.24 15.51 -12.98
C GLU A 107 -1.04 14.03 -12.63
N LEU A 108 -1.44 13.12 -13.53
CA LEU A 108 -1.13 11.68 -13.41
C LEU A 108 0.36 11.42 -13.48
N ALA A 109 1.06 12.08 -14.42
CA ALA A 109 2.51 12.00 -14.52
C ALA A 109 3.20 12.69 -13.35
N ALA A 110 2.52 13.55 -12.58
CA ALA A 110 3.04 14.14 -11.34
C ALA A 110 3.11 13.13 -10.19
N SER A 111 2.81 11.84 -10.43
CA SER A 111 2.84 10.73 -9.48
C SER A 111 3.93 10.87 -8.43
N GLU A 112 3.55 10.69 -7.17
CA GLU A 112 4.44 10.68 -6.03
C GLU A 112 5.62 9.73 -6.28
N PRO A 113 6.88 10.23 -6.37
CA PRO A 113 7.99 9.39 -6.76
C PRO A 113 8.25 8.32 -5.70
N GLN A 114 8.34 7.06 -6.13
CA GLN A 114 8.60 5.93 -5.25
C GLN A 114 10.03 5.43 -5.42
N ARG A 115 10.56 4.76 -4.40
CA ARG A 115 11.86 4.09 -4.50
C ARG A 115 11.70 2.66 -4.98
N VAL A 116 12.57 2.26 -5.90
CA VAL A 116 12.66 0.88 -6.38
C VAL A 116 12.84 -0.11 -5.22
N ILE A 117 13.67 0.20 -4.22
CA ILE A 117 13.89 -0.70 -3.09
C ILE A 117 12.64 -0.86 -2.21
N THR A 118 11.86 0.21 -2.02
CA THR A 118 10.59 0.18 -1.28
C THR A 118 9.57 -0.68 -2.01
N ASN A 119 9.49 -0.56 -3.34
CA ASN A 119 8.62 -1.41 -4.17
C ASN A 119 9.02 -2.89 -4.13
N LYS A 120 10.33 -3.19 -4.03
CA LYS A 120 10.80 -4.57 -3.82
C LYS A 120 10.40 -5.13 -2.46
N PHE A 121 10.50 -4.33 -1.39
CA PHE A 121 10.04 -4.74 -0.06
C PHE A 121 8.53 -5.00 -0.04
N ALA A 122 7.74 -4.09 -0.63
CA ALA A 122 6.30 -4.28 -0.83
C ALA A 122 5.96 -5.58 -1.56
N ALA A 123 6.60 -5.84 -2.70
CA ALA A 123 6.39 -7.06 -3.45
C ALA A 123 6.75 -8.32 -2.65
N LEU A 124 7.87 -8.29 -1.91
CA LEU A 124 8.27 -9.40 -1.04
C LEU A 124 7.27 -9.64 0.10
N SER A 125 6.74 -8.58 0.72
CA SER A 125 5.73 -8.67 1.76
C SER A 125 4.41 -9.25 1.24
N VAL A 126 3.95 -8.85 0.05
CA VAL A 126 2.77 -9.46 -0.60
C VAL A 126 3.04 -10.93 -0.92
N SER A 127 4.21 -11.25 -1.45
CA SER A 127 4.61 -12.63 -1.73
C SER A 127 4.58 -13.50 -0.47
N GLN A 128 4.85 -12.98 0.72
CA GLN A 128 4.75 -13.77 1.95
C GLN A 128 3.32 -14.32 2.14
N PHE A 129 2.32 -13.45 2.05
CA PHE A 129 0.91 -13.85 2.14
C PHE A 129 0.51 -14.83 1.05
N VAL A 130 0.90 -14.53 -0.19
CA VAL A 130 0.55 -15.34 -1.36
C VAL A 130 1.17 -16.75 -1.27
N ASN A 131 2.42 -16.86 -0.83
CA ASN A 131 3.07 -18.16 -0.66
C ASN A 131 2.37 -19.00 0.42
N GLU A 132 2.10 -18.43 1.59
CA GLU A 132 1.39 -19.15 2.66
C GLU A 132 -0.01 -19.60 2.21
N LEU A 133 -0.75 -18.71 1.54
CA LEU A 133 -2.08 -19.00 1.03
C LEU A 133 -2.09 -20.15 0.02
N PHE A 134 -1.10 -20.22 -0.87
CA PHE A 134 -1.07 -21.26 -1.91
C PHE A 134 -0.42 -22.57 -1.45
N ASP A 135 0.53 -22.51 -0.52
CA ASP A 135 1.24 -23.70 -0.04
C ASP A 135 0.50 -24.37 1.12
N GLU A 136 0.05 -23.59 2.11
CA GLU A 136 -0.55 -24.09 3.35
C GLU A 136 -2.07 -23.89 3.39
N GLY A 137 -2.61 -22.96 2.60
CA GLY A 137 -4.03 -22.61 2.65
C GLY A 137 -4.41 -21.80 3.88
N THR A 138 -3.42 -21.18 4.55
CA THR A 138 -3.59 -20.41 5.79
C THR A 138 -3.16 -18.96 5.61
N VAL A 139 -3.48 -18.15 6.63
CA VAL A 139 -2.94 -16.81 6.82
C VAL A 139 -2.56 -16.71 8.28
N SER A 140 -1.28 -16.46 8.57
CA SER A 140 -0.78 -16.39 9.95
C SER A 140 -0.62 -14.96 10.46
N ASN A 141 -0.59 -13.99 9.55
CA ASN A 141 -0.33 -12.59 9.86
C ASN A 141 -1.48 -11.70 9.42
N HIS A 142 -1.73 -10.61 10.14
CA HIS A 142 -2.75 -9.64 9.75
C HIS A 142 -2.16 -8.55 8.86
N TYR A 143 -0.99 -8.03 9.22
CA TYR A 143 -0.30 -7.02 8.43
C TYR A 143 1.21 -7.12 8.57
N ILE A 144 1.94 -6.51 7.64
CA ILE A 144 3.40 -6.38 7.65
C ILE A 144 3.71 -4.90 7.52
N ILE A 145 4.60 -4.39 8.37
CA ILE A 145 5.21 -3.07 8.21
C ILE A 145 6.69 -3.22 7.86
N PHE A 146 7.21 -2.31 7.04
CA PHE A 146 8.62 -2.36 6.66
C PHE A 146 9.26 -0.97 6.51
N HIS A 147 10.60 -0.96 6.59
CA HIS A 147 11.44 0.18 6.30
C HIS A 147 12.67 -0.25 5.50
N ALA A 148 12.63 -0.02 4.19
CA ALA A 148 13.58 -0.54 3.20
C ALA A 148 15.03 -0.08 3.43
N GLN A 149 15.26 1.18 3.86
CA GLN A 149 16.62 1.66 4.16
C GLN A 149 17.25 0.98 5.38
N LYS A 150 16.42 0.54 6.32
CA LYS A 150 16.87 -0.05 7.59
C LYS A 150 16.87 -1.58 7.50
N ALA A 151 16.53 -2.14 6.34
CA ALA A 151 16.27 -3.56 6.15
C ALA A 151 15.33 -4.15 7.22
N PHE A 152 14.36 -3.35 7.67
CA PHE A 152 13.42 -3.74 8.69
C PHE A 152 12.11 -4.21 8.04
N MET A 153 11.62 -5.36 8.48
CA MET A 153 10.31 -5.89 8.13
C MET A 153 9.78 -6.64 9.34
N LYS A 154 8.53 -6.39 9.72
CA LYS A 154 7.89 -7.04 10.86
C LYS A 154 6.43 -7.33 10.53
N ALA A 155 6.05 -8.60 10.67
CA ALA A 155 4.68 -9.03 10.60
C ALA A 155 4.01 -8.90 11.97
N ALA A 156 2.72 -8.58 11.97
CA ALA A 156 1.83 -8.69 13.11
C ALA A 156 1.03 -9.99 12.96
N PRO A 157 1.26 -10.99 13.82
CA PRO A 157 0.51 -12.23 13.76
C PRO A 157 -0.98 -11.98 14.08
N ILE A 158 -1.85 -12.82 13.52
CA ILE A 158 -3.22 -12.93 14.01
C ILE A 158 -3.12 -13.54 15.41
N GLY A 159 -3.75 -12.92 16.42
CA GLY A 159 -3.73 -13.47 17.78
C GLY A 159 -4.32 -14.88 17.82
N GLU A 160 -3.87 -15.70 18.78
CA GLU A 160 -4.59 -16.92 19.19
C GLU A 160 -5.99 -16.58 19.71
#